data_AF-A0A2U9CL56-F1
#
_entry.id   AF-A0A2U9CL56-F1
#
_cell.length_a   1.000
_cell.length_b   1.000
_cell.length_c   1.000
_cell.angle_alpha   90.00
_cell.angle_beta   90.00
_cell.angle_gamma   90.00
#
_symmetry.space_group_name_H-M   'P 1'
#
loop_
_entity.id
_entity.type
_entity.pdbx_description
1 polymer ?
#
loop_
_entity_poly.entity_id
_entity_poly.type
_entity_poly.pdbx_seq_one_letter_code
_entity_poly.pdbx_strand_id
1 'polypeptide(L)'
;MALEPEGNNRLLQDVLARPGDGTCADCGNPEPDWGSLTLGVFVCQACSLLHRSIPHITRVKSVQETWDASEVELMAAMGNDAARAKYEQKVPAFYYRPTHTDCKLLREQWIRAKYERNEFEFIEKQEPYSAGYREGFLWKRGRDNGQFLSRKFILSEREGALKYFNKQDARDPKAVMKIETLNATFQPAKIGNPCGLQITYLKDNSTRNIFVYHSDAKEMVDWFNAIRAARFHYLQVAFPGASDEELVPKLTRNFMKEGFMEKTGPKVCSSHWILPGL
;
A
#
# COMPACT_ATOMS: atom_id res chain seq x y z
N MET A 1 28.32 0.27 36.19
CA MET A 1 29.28 1.22 35.58
C MET A 1 28.60 1.73 34.34
N ALA A 2 28.33 3.04 34.25
CA ALA A 2 27.85 3.63 33.01
C ALA A 2 28.99 3.50 31.99
N LEU A 3 28.73 2.84 30.87
CA LEU A 3 29.68 2.77 29.77
C LEU A 3 29.84 4.18 29.19
N GLU A 4 31.09 4.57 28.92
CA GLU A 4 31.43 5.84 28.28
C GLU A 4 30.68 6.01 26.94
N PRO A 5 30.32 7.24 26.53
CA PRO A 5 29.52 7.50 25.31
C PRO A 5 30.05 6.83 24.03
N GLU A 6 31.37 6.72 23.89
CA GLU A 6 32.02 6.05 22.75
C GLU A 6 31.77 4.54 22.75
N GLY A 7 31.67 3.92 23.94
CA GLY A 7 31.36 2.50 24.11
C GLY A 7 29.91 2.19 23.72
N ASN A 8 28.96 3.06 24.06
CA ASN A 8 27.54 2.87 23.74
C ASN A 8 27.30 2.91 22.23
N ASN A 9 27.94 3.84 21.50
CA ASN A 9 27.81 3.91 20.06
C ASN A 9 28.37 2.66 19.36
N ARG A 10 29.48 2.11 19.86
CA ARG A 10 30.00 0.82 19.36
C ARG A 10 29.01 -0.32 19.60
N LEU A 11 28.46 -0.42 20.81
CA LEU A 11 27.45 -1.43 21.12
C LEU A 11 26.21 -1.30 20.25
N LEU A 12 25.76 -0.08 19.97
CA LEU A 12 24.63 0.15 19.05
C LEU A 12 24.93 -0.38 17.65
N GLN A 13 26.16 -0.17 17.13
CA GLN A 13 26.57 -0.74 15.84
C GLN A 13 26.57 -2.27 15.87
N ASP A 14 27.00 -2.88 16.97
CA ASP A 14 26.92 -4.35 17.15
C ASP A 14 25.46 -4.84 17.18
N VAL A 15 24.52 -4.06 17.74
CA VAL A 15 23.08 -4.37 17.68
C VAL A 15 22.57 -4.23 16.24
N LEU A 16 22.88 -3.13 15.56
CA LEU A 16 22.46 -2.87 14.17
C LEU A 16 22.97 -3.95 13.20
N ALA A 17 24.14 -4.53 13.48
CA ALA A 17 24.73 -5.62 12.69
C ALA A 17 24.06 -6.99 12.92
N ARG A 18 23.12 -7.12 13.86
CA ARG A 18 22.37 -8.36 14.07
C ARG A 18 21.51 -8.68 12.84
N PRO A 19 21.27 -9.98 12.54
CA PRO A 19 20.30 -10.38 11.55
C PRO A 19 18.93 -9.71 11.80
N GLY A 20 18.29 -9.20 10.75
CA GLY A 20 17.00 -8.51 10.83
C GLY A 20 17.10 -6.99 11.05
N ASP A 21 18.11 -6.51 11.76
CA ASP A 21 18.28 -5.09 12.11
C ASP A 21 18.90 -4.25 10.98
N GLY A 22 19.63 -4.88 10.06
CA GLY A 22 20.23 -4.23 8.89
C GLY A 22 19.25 -3.81 7.78
N THR A 23 17.93 -3.90 8.00
CA THR A 23 16.92 -3.37 7.07
C THR A 23 15.87 -2.58 7.82
N CYS A 24 15.36 -1.51 7.21
CA CYS A 24 14.32 -0.67 7.81
C CYS A 24 13.08 -1.49 8.17
N ALA A 25 12.66 -1.43 9.43
CA ALA A 25 11.53 -2.17 10.00
C ALA A 25 10.18 -1.92 9.31
N ASP A 26 10.04 -0.82 8.56
CA ASP A 26 8.75 -0.39 8.01
C ASP A 26 8.65 -0.50 6.49
N CYS A 27 9.76 -0.40 5.76
CA CYS A 27 9.75 -0.38 4.29
C CYS A 27 10.82 -1.25 3.63
N GLY A 28 11.63 -1.95 4.43
CA GLY A 28 12.68 -2.84 3.94
C GLY A 28 13.82 -2.16 3.19
N ASN A 29 13.99 -0.83 3.34
CA ASN A 29 15.19 -0.15 2.84
C ASN A 29 16.45 -0.77 3.48
N PRO A 30 17.51 -1.10 2.72
CA PRO A 30 18.70 -1.79 3.25
C PRO A 30 19.63 -0.91 4.10
N GLU A 31 19.34 0.38 4.24
CA GLU A 31 20.18 1.33 4.98
C GLU A 31 19.36 2.01 6.10
N PRO A 32 19.08 1.31 7.23
CA PRO A 32 18.51 1.95 8.40
C PRO A 32 19.58 2.75 9.17
N ASP A 33 19.41 4.07 9.22
CA ASP A 33 20.30 5.03 9.85
C ASP A 33 19.66 5.78 11.04
N TRP A 34 18.46 5.36 11.46
CA TRP A 34 17.74 5.89 12.61
C TRP A 34 17.22 4.76 13.51
N GLY A 35 17.09 5.04 14.80
CA GLY A 35 16.44 4.16 15.78
C GLY A 35 15.30 4.85 16.52
N SER A 36 14.25 4.09 16.86
CA SER A 36 13.17 4.58 17.72
C SER A 36 13.49 4.34 19.20
N LEU A 37 13.61 5.42 19.96
CA LEU A 37 13.89 5.45 21.41
C LEU A 37 12.72 4.98 22.29
N THR A 38 11.72 4.34 21.70
CA THR A 38 10.43 4.03 22.32
C THR A 38 9.92 2.68 21.84
N LEU A 39 9.98 2.44 20.54
CA LEU A 39 9.59 1.17 19.93
C LEU A 39 10.75 0.17 19.85
N GLY A 40 12.01 0.64 19.89
CA GLY A 40 13.20 -0.20 19.78
C GLY A 40 13.45 -0.76 18.38
N VAL A 41 13.05 -0.03 17.33
CA VAL A 41 13.21 -0.42 15.92
C VAL A 41 14.23 0.44 15.18
N PHE A 42 14.94 -0.15 14.23
CA PHE A 42 15.79 0.53 13.27
C PHE A 42 15.02 0.83 11.97
N VAL A 43 15.09 2.08 11.54
CA VAL A 43 14.35 2.60 10.37
C VAL A 43 15.26 3.48 9.52
N CYS A 44 14.96 3.60 8.23
CA CYS A 44 15.68 4.52 7.35
C CYS A 44 15.25 5.97 7.57
N GLN A 45 16.07 6.93 7.11
CA GLN A 45 15.81 8.36 7.17
C GLN A 45 14.40 8.74 6.69
N ALA A 46 13.94 8.15 5.58
CA ALA A 46 12.63 8.47 5.04
C ALA A 46 11.49 8.03 5.97
N CYS A 47 11.63 6.91 6.69
CA CYS A 47 10.62 6.45 7.65
C CYS A 47 10.76 7.17 9.00
N SER A 48 11.96 7.59 9.40
CA SER A 48 12.14 8.39 10.61
C SER A 48 11.36 9.72 10.54
N LEU A 49 11.28 10.34 9.35
CA LEU A 49 10.42 11.50 9.11
C LEU A 49 8.92 11.20 9.29
N LEU A 50 8.47 9.99 8.97
CA LEU A 50 7.08 9.56 9.17
C LEU A 50 6.81 9.27 10.65
N HIS A 51 7.76 8.68 11.38
CA HIS A 51 7.68 8.52 12.83
C HIS A 51 7.53 9.87 13.56
N ARG A 52 8.20 10.92 13.08
CA ARG A 52 8.03 12.28 13.65
C ARG A 52 6.62 12.85 13.49
N SER A 53 5.77 12.26 12.64
CA SER A 53 4.35 12.66 12.51
C SER A 53 3.43 12.05 13.59
N ILE A 54 3.96 11.16 14.43
CA ILE A 54 3.28 10.53 15.59
C ILE A 54 4.15 10.64 16.87
N PRO A 55 4.54 11.86 17.29
CA PRO A 55 5.53 12.07 18.34
C PRO A 55 5.07 11.62 19.73
N HIS A 56 3.75 11.42 19.92
CA HIS A 56 3.16 10.89 21.14
C HIS A 56 3.31 9.35 21.26
N ILE A 57 3.69 8.67 20.17
CA ILE A 57 3.93 7.23 20.12
C ILE A 57 5.43 6.94 20.08
N THR A 58 6.16 7.68 19.25
CA THR A 58 7.56 7.35 18.93
C THR A 58 8.45 8.57 18.86
N ARG A 59 9.66 8.43 19.38
CA ARG A 59 10.77 9.38 19.21
C ARG A 59 11.91 8.69 18.49
N VAL A 60 12.54 9.39 17.55
CA VAL A 60 13.63 8.83 16.73
C VAL A 60 14.91 9.62 16.91
N LYS A 61 16.05 8.92 16.86
CA LYS A 61 17.40 9.45 16.96
C LYS A 61 18.25 8.81 15.85
N SER A 62 19.18 9.57 15.27
CA SER A 62 20.12 9.04 14.28
C SER A 62 21.08 8.07 14.97
N VAL A 63 21.46 6.99 14.29
CA VAL A 63 22.46 6.03 14.83
C VAL A 63 23.86 6.65 14.96
N GLN A 64 24.08 7.83 14.39
CA GLN A 64 25.34 8.59 14.50
C GLN A 64 25.38 9.56 15.69
N GLU A 65 24.24 9.84 16.33
CA GLU A 65 24.18 10.69 17.51
C GLU A 65 24.72 9.98 18.76
N THR A 66 24.78 10.67 19.90
CA THR A 66 25.15 10.04 21.18
C THR A 66 23.96 9.26 21.75
N TRP A 67 24.21 7.99 22.09
CA TRP A 67 23.22 7.11 22.70
C TRP A 67 23.55 6.83 24.17
N ASP A 68 22.51 6.92 25.00
CA ASP A 68 22.60 6.55 26.42
C ASP A 68 22.53 5.03 26.56
N ALA A 69 23.12 4.50 27.64
CA ALA A 69 23.14 3.05 27.89
C ALA A 69 21.74 2.43 27.87
N SER A 70 20.74 3.09 28.46
CA SER A 70 19.35 2.62 28.49
C SER A 70 18.69 2.61 27.11
N GLU A 71 19.08 3.51 26.20
CA GLU A 71 18.59 3.54 24.83
C GLU A 71 19.18 2.36 24.04
N VAL A 72 20.48 2.09 24.20
CA VAL A 72 21.13 0.92 23.58
C VAL A 72 20.57 -0.39 24.12
N GLU A 73 20.30 -0.48 25.43
CA GLU A 73 19.64 -1.63 26.06
C GLU A 73 18.25 -1.88 25.46
N LEU A 74 17.45 -0.83 25.23
CA LEU A 74 16.15 -0.96 24.57
C LEU A 74 16.30 -1.50 23.14
N MET A 75 17.22 -0.96 22.35
CA MET A 75 17.47 -1.43 20.98
C MET A 75 17.94 -2.88 20.99
N ALA A 76 18.79 -3.26 21.94
CA ALA A 76 19.29 -4.63 22.09
C ALA A 76 18.22 -5.62 22.55
N ALA A 77 17.25 -5.18 23.35
CA ALA A 77 16.15 -6.02 23.86
C ALA A 77 15.00 -6.17 22.87
N MET A 78 14.75 -5.14 22.06
CA MET A 78 13.71 -5.15 21.02
C MET A 78 14.31 -5.56 19.67
N GLY A 79 14.93 -4.63 18.95
CA GLY A 79 15.31 -4.84 17.56
C GLY A 79 14.10 -5.07 16.64
N ASN A 80 14.37 -5.21 15.35
CA ASN A 80 13.36 -5.31 14.31
C ASN A 80 12.63 -6.64 14.34
N ASP A 81 13.31 -7.74 14.69
CA ASP A 81 12.68 -9.06 14.74
C ASP A 81 11.68 -9.18 15.91
N ALA A 82 12.03 -8.72 17.11
CA ALA A 82 11.07 -8.72 18.22
C ALA A 82 9.94 -7.71 17.99
N ALA A 83 10.25 -6.56 17.39
CA ALA A 83 9.23 -5.61 16.98
C ALA A 83 8.28 -6.20 15.93
N ARG A 84 8.77 -6.98 14.96
CA ARG A 84 7.92 -7.71 14.01
C ARG A 84 7.02 -8.71 14.74
N ALA A 85 7.59 -9.51 15.65
CA ALA A 85 6.83 -10.47 16.44
C ALA A 85 5.73 -9.80 17.31
N LYS A 86 5.91 -8.54 17.70
CA LYS A 86 4.94 -7.77 18.50
C LYS A 86 3.95 -6.95 17.67
N TYR A 87 4.41 -6.18 16.69
CA TYR A 87 3.58 -5.22 15.96
C TYR A 87 3.03 -5.78 14.65
N GLU A 88 3.43 -6.99 14.25
CA GLU A 88 3.00 -7.61 13.00
C GLU A 88 2.44 -9.04 13.21
N GLN A 89 2.03 -9.36 14.44
CA GLN A 89 1.62 -10.73 14.82
C GLN A 89 0.38 -11.22 14.04
N LYS A 90 -0.54 -10.31 13.69
CA LYS A 90 -1.80 -10.64 13.01
C LYS A 90 -1.98 -9.85 11.73
N VAL A 91 -0.92 -9.65 10.94
CA VAL A 91 -1.04 -9.01 9.62
C VAL A 91 -1.75 -9.97 8.66
N PRO A 92 -2.92 -9.61 8.08
CA PRO A 92 -3.58 -10.47 7.11
C PRO A 92 -2.70 -10.70 5.87
N ALA A 93 -2.73 -11.91 5.30
CA ALA A 93 -1.94 -12.25 4.11
C ALA A 93 -2.20 -11.29 2.93
N PHE A 94 -3.43 -10.81 2.78
CA PHE A 94 -3.79 -9.86 1.74
C PHE A 94 -3.33 -8.42 2.02
N TYR A 95 -2.96 -8.05 3.25
CA TYR A 95 -2.62 -6.66 3.58
C TYR A 95 -1.34 -6.24 2.84
N TYR A 96 -1.35 -5.08 2.19
CA TYR A 96 -0.19 -4.61 1.43
C TYR A 96 0.94 -4.14 2.35
N ARG A 97 2.10 -4.79 2.26
CA ARG A 97 3.34 -4.39 2.93
C ARG A 97 4.13 -3.44 2.02
N PRO A 98 4.31 -2.16 2.38
CA PRO A 98 4.99 -1.22 1.51
C PRO A 98 6.50 -1.44 1.46
N THR A 99 7.07 -1.08 0.33
CA THR A 99 8.52 -1.01 0.08
C THR A 99 9.00 0.44 0.16
N HIS A 100 10.32 0.65 0.21
CA HIS A 100 10.92 1.98 0.17
C HIS A 100 10.62 2.76 -1.13
N THR A 101 10.21 2.07 -2.21
CA THR A 101 9.81 2.68 -3.49
C THR A 101 8.35 3.11 -3.55
N ASP A 102 7.52 2.66 -2.60
CA ASP A 102 6.12 3.01 -2.56
C ASP A 102 5.90 4.48 -2.16
N CYS A 103 4.73 4.99 -2.54
CA CYS A 103 4.34 6.36 -2.23
C CYS A 103 4.30 6.62 -0.72
N LYS A 104 4.49 7.89 -0.32
CA LYS A 104 4.49 8.31 1.09
C LYS A 104 3.27 7.77 1.85
N LEU A 105 2.08 7.85 1.24
CA LEU A 105 0.83 7.41 1.84
C LEU A 105 0.87 5.96 2.34
N LEU A 106 1.32 5.03 1.50
CA LEU A 106 1.37 3.61 1.85
C LEU A 106 2.32 3.35 3.01
N ARG A 107 3.51 3.97 2.98
CA ARG A 107 4.49 3.86 4.07
C ARG A 107 4.00 4.49 5.37
N GLU A 108 3.39 5.67 5.30
CA GLU A 108 2.87 6.37 6.47
C GLU A 108 1.72 5.60 7.12
N GLN A 109 0.76 5.11 6.34
CA GLN A 109 -0.38 4.38 6.88
C GLN A 109 0.00 2.99 7.39
N TRP A 110 1.06 2.37 6.88
CA TRP A 110 1.65 1.15 7.45
C TRP A 110 2.23 1.40 8.85
N ILE A 111 3.05 2.44 9.01
CA ILE A 111 3.62 2.85 10.31
C ILE A 111 2.49 3.15 11.31
N ARG A 112 1.49 3.92 10.89
CA ARG A 112 0.33 4.24 11.75
C ARG A 112 -0.52 3.01 12.07
N ALA A 113 -0.71 2.07 11.12
CA ALA A 113 -1.42 0.82 11.39
C ALA A 113 -0.70 -0.04 12.44
N LYS A 114 0.62 -0.15 12.33
CA LYS A 114 1.47 -0.92 13.27
C LYS A 114 1.49 -0.32 14.67
N TYR A 115 1.80 0.97 14.79
CA TYR A 115 2.23 1.54 16.08
C TYR A 115 1.26 2.54 16.70
N GLU A 116 0.44 3.22 15.91
CA GLU A 116 -0.53 4.21 16.41
C GLU A 116 -1.90 3.56 16.64
N ARG A 117 -2.32 2.71 15.71
CA ARG A 117 -3.64 2.07 15.74
C ARG A 117 -3.58 0.62 16.20
N ASN A 118 -2.41 0.00 16.23
CA ASN A 118 -2.19 -1.38 16.68
C ASN A 118 -3.14 -2.38 15.98
N GLU A 119 -3.36 -2.19 14.68
CA GLU A 119 -4.32 -2.98 13.90
C GLU A 119 -3.93 -4.47 13.83
N PHE A 120 -2.63 -4.77 13.91
CA PHE A 120 -2.11 -6.14 13.84
C PHE A 120 -1.92 -6.79 15.21
N GLU A 121 -2.29 -6.09 16.28
CA GLU A 121 -2.41 -6.64 17.64
C GLU A 121 -3.88 -6.96 17.96
N PHE A 122 -4.81 -6.11 17.51
CA PHE A 122 -6.26 -6.22 17.76
C PHE A 122 -7.04 -6.44 16.46
N ILE A 123 -7.50 -7.68 16.24
CA ILE A 123 -8.13 -8.11 14.97
C ILE A 123 -9.44 -7.38 14.67
N GLU A 124 -10.14 -6.91 15.70
CA GLU A 124 -11.39 -6.16 15.56
C GLU A 124 -11.18 -4.84 14.81
N LYS A 125 -9.97 -4.27 14.88
CA LYS A 125 -9.61 -3.05 14.14
C LYS A 125 -9.42 -3.29 12.64
N GLN A 126 -9.37 -4.55 12.21
CA GLN A 126 -9.22 -4.96 10.81
C GLN A 126 -10.57 -5.15 10.11
N GLU A 127 -11.68 -5.14 10.85
CA GLU A 127 -13.04 -5.29 10.32
C GLU A 127 -13.33 -4.38 9.11
N PRO A 128 -12.94 -3.08 9.11
CA PRO A 128 -13.27 -2.17 8.01
C PRO A 128 -12.77 -2.59 6.62
N TYR A 129 -11.77 -3.46 6.55
CA TYR A 129 -11.20 -3.99 5.31
C TYR A 129 -11.17 -5.52 5.23
N SER A 130 -11.68 -6.23 6.24
CA SER A 130 -11.63 -7.70 6.31
C SER A 130 -13.01 -8.35 6.34
N ALA A 131 -14.10 -7.58 6.50
CA ALA A 131 -15.46 -8.11 6.64
C ALA A 131 -16.07 -8.69 5.34
N GLY A 132 -15.39 -8.57 4.20
CA GLY A 132 -15.91 -8.98 2.88
C GLY A 132 -17.05 -8.10 2.32
N TYR A 133 -17.40 -7.03 3.04
CA TYR A 133 -18.29 -5.97 2.61
C TYR A 133 -17.74 -4.63 3.05
N ARG A 134 -17.73 -3.64 2.15
CA ARG A 134 -17.36 -2.26 2.48
C ARG A 134 -18.17 -1.30 1.65
N GLU A 135 -18.74 -0.28 2.29
CA GLU A 135 -19.39 0.82 1.58
C GLU A 135 -18.92 2.19 2.10
N GLY A 136 -19.03 3.20 1.24
CA GLY A 136 -18.59 4.54 1.59
C GLY A 136 -18.53 5.45 0.38
N PHE A 137 -18.20 6.71 0.61
CA PHE A 137 -18.11 7.70 -0.44
C PHE A 137 -16.66 7.91 -0.85
N LEU A 138 -16.41 7.94 -2.15
CA LEU A 138 -15.12 8.33 -2.72
C LEU A 138 -15.33 9.49 -3.68
N TRP A 139 -14.37 10.42 -3.71
CA TRP A 139 -14.29 11.44 -4.73
C TRP A 139 -13.83 10.78 -6.02
N LYS A 140 -14.71 10.68 -7.01
CA LYS A 140 -14.45 10.02 -8.28
C LYS A 140 -14.33 11.04 -9.41
N ARG A 141 -13.25 10.93 -10.19
CA ARG A 141 -13.07 11.73 -11.41
C ARG A 141 -14.12 11.40 -12.47
N GLY A 142 -14.77 12.42 -13.02
CA GLY A 142 -15.63 12.36 -14.19
C GLY A 142 -14.82 12.04 -15.44
N ARG A 143 -15.47 11.39 -16.42
CA ARG A 143 -14.80 10.96 -17.66
C ARG A 143 -14.40 12.15 -18.53
N ASP A 144 -15.32 13.09 -18.70
CA ASP A 144 -15.23 14.10 -19.77
C ASP A 144 -14.86 15.50 -19.23
N ASN A 145 -15.22 15.81 -17.99
CA ASN A 145 -15.01 17.14 -17.39
C ASN A 145 -13.80 17.21 -16.43
N GLY A 146 -13.16 16.07 -16.14
CA GLY A 146 -12.04 15.98 -15.20
C GLY A 146 -12.37 16.31 -13.73
N GLN A 147 -13.60 16.68 -13.40
CA GLN A 147 -14.02 17.06 -12.05
C GLN A 147 -14.18 15.83 -11.15
N PHE A 148 -13.87 15.98 -9.87
CA PHE A 148 -14.14 14.96 -8.86
C PHE A 148 -15.50 15.20 -8.22
N LEU A 149 -16.32 14.16 -8.15
CA LEU A 149 -17.62 14.21 -7.51
C LEU A 149 -17.75 13.05 -6.53
N SER A 150 -18.39 13.29 -5.38
CA SER A 150 -18.63 12.26 -4.38
C SER A 150 -19.58 11.19 -4.93
N ARG A 151 -19.19 9.91 -4.81
CA ARG A 151 -19.95 8.75 -5.29
C ARG A 151 -19.93 7.66 -4.24
N LYS A 152 -21.07 7.03 -3.98
CA LYS A 152 -21.15 5.84 -3.12
C LYS A 152 -20.51 4.67 -3.86
N PHE A 153 -19.58 4.00 -3.22
CA PHE A 153 -19.00 2.73 -3.63
C PHE A 153 -19.44 1.63 -2.68
N ILE A 154 -19.60 0.42 -3.21
CA ILE A 154 -19.89 -0.79 -2.45
C ILE A 154 -18.99 -1.90 -3.01
N LEU A 155 -18.11 -2.44 -2.17
CA LEU A 155 -17.38 -3.67 -2.42
C LEU A 155 -18.12 -4.80 -1.71
N SER A 156 -18.47 -5.85 -2.45
CA SER A 156 -19.10 -7.05 -1.88
C SER A 156 -18.44 -8.29 -2.46
N GLU A 157 -17.83 -9.09 -1.59
CA GLU A 157 -17.29 -10.40 -1.96
C GLU A 157 -18.40 -11.38 -2.34
N ARG A 158 -19.52 -11.34 -1.60
CA ARG A 158 -20.71 -12.15 -1.87
C ARG A 158 -21.25 -11.93 -3.29
N GLU A 159 -21.24 -10.68 -3.76
CA GLU A 159 -21.67 -10.34 -5.12
C GLU A 159 -20.55 -10.42 -6.15
N GLY A 160 -19.30 -10.68 -5.73
CA GLY A 160 -18.16 -10.78 -6.62
C GLY A 160 -17.76 -9.45 -7.28
N ALA A 161 -18.11 -8.28 -6.70
CA ALA A 161 -18.01 -7.00 -7.40
C ALA A 161 -17.73 -5.77 -6.53
N LEU A 162 -17.06 -4.80 -7.14
CA LEU A 162 -17.04 -3.40 -6.72
C LEU A 162 -18.05 -2.62 -7.57
N LYS A 163 -18.98 -1.93 -6.93
CA LYS A 163 -20.04 -1.14 -7.56
C LYS A 163 -19.92 0.31 -7.17
N TYR A 164 -20.40 1.21 -8.02
CA TYR A 164 -20.61 2.60 -7.60
C TYR A 164 -21.90 3.19 -8.16
N PHE A 165 -22.42 4.18 -7.45
CA PHE A 165 -23.68 4.83 -7.74
C PHE A 165 -23.44 6.30 -8.09
N ASN A 166 -24.15 6.82 -9.09
CA ASN A 166 -24.04 8.21 -9.52
C ASN A 166 -24.77 9.18 -8.57
N LYS A 167 -25.80 8.71 -7.89
CA LYS A 167 -26.60 9.40 -6.87
C LYS A 167 -26.73 8.48 -5.65
N GLN A 168 -26.92 9.06 -4.47
CA GLN A 168 -27.01 8.31 -3.22
C GLN A 168 -28.22 7.36 -3.19
N ASP A 169 -29.36 7.81 -3.71
CA ASP A 169 -30.61 7.04 -3.71
C ASP A 169 -30.85 6.25 -5.00
N ALA A 170 -29.81 6.08 -5.83
CA ALA A 170 -29.93 5.30 -7.05
C ALA A 170 -30.15 3.82 -6.70
N ARG A 171 -31.23 3.23 -7.22
CA ARG A 171 -31.53 1.80 -7.05
C ARG A 171 -30.50 0.92 -7.77
N ASP A 172 -30.10 1.34 -8.97
CA ASP A 172 -29.18 0.59 -9.81
C ASP A 172 -27.77 1.19 -9.82
N PRO A 173 -26.72 0.36 -9.74
CA PRO A 173 -25.35 0.84 -9.82
C PRO A 173 -25.05 1.41 -11.21
N LYS A 174 -24.30 2.52 -11.25
CA LYS A 174 -23.84 3.10 -12.52
C LYS A 174 -22.82 2.21 -13.23
N ALA A 175 -22.02 1.47 -12.46
CA ALA A 175 -21.16 0.42 -12.97
C ALA A 175 -20.99 -0.69 -11.93
N VAL A 176 -20.82 -1.91 -12.44
CA VAL A 176 -20.48 -3.12 -11.68
C VAL A 176 -19.15 -3.64 -12.22
N MET A 177 -18.14 -3.73 -11.38
CA MET A 177 -16.78 -4.13 -11.74
C MET A 177 -16.47 -5.46 -11.06
N LYS A 178 -16.32 -6.53 -11.85
CA LYS A 178 -16.06 -7.88 -11.33
C LYS A 178 -14.69 -7.95 -10.67
N ILE A 179 -14.62 -8.51 -9.47
CA ILE A 179 -13.37 -8.70 -8.69
C ILE A 179 -12.30 -9.42 -9.51
N GLU A 180 -12.69 -10.43 -10.30
CA GLU A 180 -11.81 -11.20 -11.20
C GLU A 180 -10.88 -10.33 -12.06
N THR A 181 -11.38 -9.20 -12.57
CA THR A 181 -10.65 -8.32 -13.50
C THR A 181 -10.22 -7.00 -12.86
N LEU A 182 -10.58 -6.79 -11.60
CA LEU A 182 -10.33 -5.56 -10.87
C LEU A 182 -8.84 -5.47 -10.50
N ASN A 183 -8.25 -4.29 -10.68
CA ASN A 183 -6.93 -3.94 -10.19
C ASN A 183 -6.98 -2.55 -9.54
N ALA A 184 -6.09 -2.30 -8.59
CA ALA A 184 -5.97 -1.02 -7.92
C ALA A 184 -4.49 -0.68 -7.70
N THR A 185 -4.12 0.57 -7.96
CA THR A 185 -2.74 1.07 -7.79
C THR A 185 -2.76 2.51 -7.34
N PHE A 186 -1.99 2.85 -6.31
CA PHE A 186 -1.82 4.26 -5.91
C PHE A 186 -1.05 5.03 -6.98
N GLN A 187 -1.62 6.16 -7.41
CA GLN A 187 -1.14 6.97 -8.53
C GLN A 187 -1.20 8.47 -8.20
N PRO A 188 -0.60 8.91 -7.08
CA PRO A 188 -0.83 10.25 -6.55
C PRO A 188 -0.39 11.36 -7.51
N ALA A 189 0.76 11.20 -8.18
CA ALA A 189 1.27 12.18 -9.13
C ALA A 189 0.37 12.31 -10.37
N LYS A 190 -0.06 11.19 -10.96
CA LYS A 190 -0.95 11.15 -12.14
C LYS A 190 -2.33 11.74 -11.85
N ILE A 191 -2.83 11.54 -10.63
CA ILE A 191 -4.16 11.98 -10.21
C ILE A 191 -4.13 13.42 -9.70
N GLY A 192 -2.98 13.91 -9.24
CA GLY A 192 -2.83 15.22 -8.61
C GLY A 192 -3.37 15.24 -7.17
N ASN A 193 -3.34 14.10 -6.48
CA ASN A 193 -3.82 13.99 -5.09
C ASN A 193 -2.98 12.95 -4.32
N PRO A 194 -2.49 13.24 -3.10
CA PRO A 194 -1.69 12.29 -2.30
C PRO A 194 -2.37 10.94 -2.03
N CYS A 195 -3.71 10.93 -1.98
CA CYS A 195 -4.57 9.77 -1.80
C CYS A 195 -5.16 9.24 -3.12
N GLY A 196 -4.61 9.64 -4.26
CA GLY A 196 -5.09 9.19 -5.56
C GLY A 196 -4.89 7.69 -5.77
N LEU A 197 -5.98 6.96 -5.94
CA LEU A 197 -6.00 5.55 -6.34
C LEU A 197 -6.58 5.42 -7.77
N GLN A 198 -5.83 4.74 -8.64
CA GLN A 198 -6.32 4.31 -9.94
C GLN A 198 -6.88 2.89 -9.82
N ILE A 199 -8.16 2.73 -10.08
CA ILE A 199 -8.85 1.44 -10.19
C ILE A 199 -9.01 1.13 -11.68
N THR A 200 -8.63 -0.06 -12.09
CA THR A 200 -8.87 -0.55 -13.45
C THR A 200 -9.68 -1.83 -13.45
N TYR A 201 -10.50 -1.99 -14.49
CA TYR A 201 -11.28 -3.20 -14.69
C TYR A 201 -11.49 -3.43 -16.18
N LEU A 202 -11.75 -4.68 -16.56
CA LEU A 202 -12.05 -5.04 -17.93
C LEU A 202 -13.55 -4.93 -18.19
N LYS A 203 -13.90 -4.25 -19.29
CA LYS A 203 -15.26 -4.21 -19.83
C LYS A 203 -15.19 -4.36 -21.34
N ASP A 204 -15.84 -5.40 -21.88
CA ASP A 204 -15.87 -5.70 -23.32
C ASP A 204 -14.45 -5.78 -23.92
N ASN A 205 -13.56 -6.50 -23.24
CA ASN A 205 -12.14 -6.63 -23.56
C ASN A 205 -11.35 -5.30 -23.61
N SER A 206 -11.90 -4.23 -23.04
CA SER A 206 -11.28 -2.91 -22.97
C SER A 206 -11.06 -2.51 -21.51
N THR A 207 -9.84 -2.12 -21.17
CA THR A 207 -9.51 -1.63 -19.84
C THR A 207 -10.16 -0.26 -19.62
N ARG A 208 -10.92 -0.13 -18.53
CA ARG A 208 -11.48 1.14 -18.07
C ARG A 208 -10.69 1.63 -16.86
N ASN A 209 -10.46 2.94 -16.82
CA ASN A 209 -9.78 3.61 -15.72
C ASN A 209 -10.79 4.39 -14.89
N ILE A 210 -10.72 4.23 -13.57
CA ILE A 210 -11.42 5.05 -12.59
C ILE A 210 -10.35 5.65 -11.68
N PHE A 211 -10.39 6.97 -11.54
CA PHE A 211 -9.52 7.70 -10.62
C PHE A 211 -10.36 8.16 -9.44
N VAL A 212 -9.96 7.75 -8.24
CA VAL A 212 -10.65 8.08 -6.98
C VAL A 212 -9.65 8.57 -5.95
N TYR A 213 -10.15 9.31 -4.96
CA TYR A 213 -9.44 9.54 -3.71
C TYR A 213 -10.44 9.65 -2.55
N HIS A 214 -9.91 9.57 -1.34
CA HIS A 214 -10.58 9.97 -0.12
C HIS A 214 -9.75 11.06 0.58
N SER A 215 -10.39 11.98 1.31
CA SER A 215 -9.68 13.03 2.05
C SER A 215 -8.92 12.47 3.25
N ASP A 216 -9.47 11.43 3.87
CA ASP A 216 -8.79 10.63 4.89
C ASP A 216 -7.90 9.57 4.21
N ALA A 217 -6.61 9.61 4.57
CA ALA A 217 -5.57 8.70 4.11
C ALA A 217 -5.79 7.25 4.56
N LYS A 218 -6.24 7.04 5.80
CA LYS A 218 -6.55 5.69 6.32
C LYS A 218 -7.68 5.09 5.51
N GLU A 219 -8.78 5.80 5.34
CA GLU A 219 -9.94 5.31 4.58
C GLU A 219 -9.55 4.87 3.17
N MET A 220 -8.66 5.62 2.50
CA MET A 220 -8.19 5.27 1.17
C MET A 220 -7.34 3.99 1.14
N VAL A 221 -6.47 3.80 2.14
CA VAL A 221 -5.65 2.58 2.27
C VAL A 221 -6.51 1.39 2.70
N ASP A 222 -7.51 1.59 3.55
CA ASP A 222 -8.50 0.57 3.93
C ASP A 222 -9.28 0.10 2.69
N TRP A 223 -9.74 1.02 1.82
CA TRP A 223 -10.36 0.65 0.53
C TRP A 223 -9.44 -0.18 -0.35
N PHE A 224 -8.15 0.18 -0.43
CA PHE A 224 -7.17 -0.55 -1.21
C PHE A 224 -6.95 -1.98 -0.66
N ASN A 225 -6.80 -2.12 0.66
CA ASN A 225 -6.64 -3.43 1.30
C ASN A 225 -7.94 -4.26 1.28
N ALA A 226 -9.12 -3.64 1.34
CA ALA A 226 -10.40 -4.33 1.16
C ALA A 226 -10.54 -4.91 -0.25
N ILE A 227 -10.12 -4.16 -1.28
CA ILE A 227 -10.06 -4.66 -2.67
C ILE A 227 -9.10 -5.86 -2.74
N ARG A 228 -7.94 -5.78 -2.07
CA ARG A 228 -6.98 -6.89 -2.01
C ARG A 228 -7.55 -8.12 -1.29
N ALA A 229 -8.28 -7.94 -0.19
CA ALA A 229 -8.97 -9.02 0.53
C ALA A 229 -9.98 -9.74 -0.39
N ALA A 230 -10.83 -8.96 -1.05
CA ALA A 230 -11.83 -9.50 -1.96
C ALA A 230 -11.20 -10.25 -3.16
N ARG A 231 -10.09 -9.71 -3.69
CA ARG A 231 -9.28 -10.38 -4.73
C ARG A 231 -8.66 -11.68 -4.22
N PHE A 232 -8.20 -11.71 -2.98
CA PHE A 232 -7.56 -12.86 -2.37
C PHE A 232 -8.55 -14.00 -2.21
N HIS A 233 -9.72 -13.74 -1.63
CA HIS A 233 -10.79 -14.74 -1.52
C HIS A 233 -11.24 -15.26 -2.89
N TYR A 234 -11.39 -14.37 -3.89
CA TYR A 234 -11.69 -14.82 -5.26
C TYR A 234 -10.64 -15.79 -5.79
N LEU A 235 -9.35 -15.49 -5.61
CA LEU A 235 -8.26 -16.33 -6.11
C LEU A 235 -8.15 -17.67 -5.37
N GLN A 236 -8.39 -17.70 -4.06
CA GLN A 236 -8.41 -18.95 -3.29
C GLN A 236 -9.50 -19.90 -3.80
N VAL A 237 -10.67 -19.36 -4.18
CA VAL A 237 -11.76 -20.14 -4.77
C VAL A 237 -11.45 -20.55 -6.22
N ALA A 238 -10.88 -19.64 -7.01
CA ALA A 238 -10.57 -19.89 -8.42
C ALA A 238 -9.39 -20.85 -8.63
N PHE A 239 -8.47 -20.93 -7.66
CA PHE A 239 -7.26 -21.75 -7.71
C PHE A 239 -7.12 -22.58 -6.42
N PRO A 240 -8.02 -23.56 -6.20
CA PRO A 240 -7.97 -24.39 -5.01
C PRO A 240 -6.65 -25.18 -4.99
N GLY A 241 -5.87 -25.00 -3.93
CA GLY A 241 -4.54 -25.61 -3.76
C GLY A 241 -3.36 -24.69 -4.03
N ALA A 242 -3.57 -23.47 -4.53
CA ALA A 242 -2.53 -22.45 -4.56
C ALA A 242 -2.23 -21.92 -3.15
N SER A 243 -0.94 -21.76 -2.85
CA SER A 243 -0.45 -21.18 -1.60
C SER A 243 -0.63 -19.66 -1.54
N ASP A 244 -0.61 -19.09 -0.34
CA ASP A 244 -0.70 -17.64 -0.15
C ASP A 244 0.44 -16.92 -0.87
N GLU A 245 1.66 -17.48 -0.87
CA GLU A 245 2.83 -16.95 -1.58
C GLU A 245 2.59 -16.84 -3.09
N GLU A 246 1.83 -17.77 -3.69
CA GLU A 246 1.50 -17.75 -5.11
C GLU A 246 0.36 -16.77 -5.45
N LEU A 247 -0.52 -16.49 -4.47
CA LEU A 247 -1.71 -15.66 -4.66
C LEU A 247 -1.48 -14.18 -4.34
N VAL A 248 -0.74 -13.88 -3.28
CA VAL A 248 -0.50 -12.50 -2.79
C VAL A 248 0.07 -11.55 -3.87
N PRO A 249 1.01 -11.97 -4.75
CA PRO A 249 1.50 -11.13 -5.84
C PRO A 249 0.44 -10.80 -6.91
N LYS A 250 -0.68 -11.54 -6.96
CA LYS A 250 -1.74 -11.41 -7.97
C LYS A 250 -2.93 -10.56 -7.51
N LEU A 251 -2.96 -10.12 -6.24
CA LEU A 251 -4.09 -9.37 -5.66
C LEU A 251 -4.29 -8.03 -6.34
N THR A 252 -3.22 -7.23 -6.38
CA THR A 252 -3.12 -5.94 -7.05
C THR A 252 -1.73 -5.81 -7.64
N ARG A 253 -1.62 -5.21 -8.83
CA ARG A 253 -0.37 -5.12 -9.59
C ARG A 253 -0.06 -3.66 -9.92
N ASN A 254 1.09 -3.19 -9.47
CA ASN A 254 1.67 -1.92 -9.91
C ASN A 254 2.07 -2.03 -11.39
N PHE A 255 2.04 -0.91 -12.12
CA PHE A 255 2.50 -0.90 -13.51
C PHE A 255 4.03 -1.08 -13.53
N MET A 256 4.53 -1.98 -14.38
CA MET A 256 5.97 -2.22 -14.51
C MET A 256 6.72 -0.99 -15.01
N LYS A 257 6.10 -0.23 -15.93
CA LYS A 257 6.63 1.02 -16.46
C LYS A 257 5.48 1.85 -17.02
N GLU A 258 5.54 3.16 -16.83
CA GLU A 258 4.61 4.12 -17.41
C GLU A 258 5.39 5.33 -17.93
N GLY A 259 4.95 5.91 -19.05
CA GLY A 259 5.60 7.07 -19.66
C GLY A 259 5.06 7.37 -21.05
N PHE A 260 5.38 8.55 -21.55
CA PHE A 260 5.08 8.92 -22.93
C PHE A 260 5.98 8.13 -23.90
N MET A 261 5.38 7.62 -24.98
CA MET A 261 6.08 6.96 -26.08
C MET A 261 5.39 7.32 -27.39
N GLU A 262 6.15 7.42 -28.48
CA GLU A 262 5.61 7.60 -29.82
C GLU A 262 5.33 6.25 -30.47
N LYS A 263 4.23 6.14 -31.22
CA LYS A 263 3.90 4.94 -32.00
C LYS A 263 3.28 5.34 -33.34
N THR A 264 3.55 4.56 -34.37
CA THR A 264 2.83 4.66 -35.65
C THR A 264 1.53 3.85 -35.61
N GLY A 265 0.57 4.24 -36.45
CA GLY A 265 -0.62 3.43 -36.73
C GLY A 265 -0.29 2.29 -37.70
N PRO A 266 -1.19 1.30 -37.86
CA PRO A 266 -1.04 0.31 -38.93
C PRO A 266 -0.97 1.05 -40.28
N LYS A 267 0.03 0.72 -41.11
CA LYS A 267 0.13 1.27 -42.46
C LYS A 267 -1.12 0.86 -43.22
N VAL A 268 -1.90 1.81 -43.70
CA VAL A 268 -2.94 1.52 -44.70
C VAL A 268 -2.18 1.08 -45.94
N CYS A 269 -2.16 -0.22 -46.22
CA CYS A 269 -1.74 -0.71 -47.52
C CYS A 269 -2.90 -0.36 -48.46
N SER A 270 -2.86 0.85 -49.04
CA SER A 270 -3.64 1.14 -50.23
C SER A 270 -3.07 0.26 -51.34
N SER A 271 -3.64 -0.93 -51.49
CA SER A 271 -3.52 -1.74 -52.69
C SER A 271 -4.16 -1.00 -53.86
N HIS A 272 -3.44 -0.04 -54.43
CA HIS A 272 -3.57 0.30 -55.84
C HIS A 272 -2.53 -0.54 -56.59
N TRP A 273 -2.95 -1.75 -56.98
CA TRP A 273 -2.35 -2.39 -58.14
C TRP A 273 -2.77 -1.57 -59.35
N ILE A 274 -1.91 -0.67 -59.80
CA ILE A 274 -1.98 -0.22 -61.19
C ILE A 274 -1.37 -1.37 -62.00
N LEU A 275 -2.24 -2.13 -62.66
CA LEU A 275 -1.85 -3.09 -63.68
C LEU A 275 -1.06 -2.35 -64.78
N PRO A 276 0.02 -2.91 -65.33
CA PRO A 276 0.63 -2.39 -66.54
C PRO A 276 -0.28 -2.75 -67.71
N GLY A 277 -0.92 -1.75 -68.31
CA GLY A 277 -1.73 -1.89 -69.52
C GLY A 277 -1.14 -1.07 -70.66
N LEU A 278 -0.49 -1.79 -71.58
CA LEU A 278 -0.14 -1.48 -72.99
C LEU A 278 0.66 -0.21 -73.29
#